data_AF-A0A7V5Q1F0-F1
#
_entry.id   AF-A0A7V5Q1F0-F1
#
_cell.length_a   1.000
_cell.length_b   1.000
_cell.length_c   1.000
_cell.angle_alpha   90.00
_cell.angle_beta   90.00
_cell.angle_gamma   90.00
#
_symmetry.space_group_name_H-M   'P 1'
#
loop_
_entity.id
_entity.type
_entity.pdbx_description
1 polymer ?
#
loop_
_entity_poly.entity_id
_entity_poly.type
_entity_poly.pdbx_seq_one_letter_code
_entity_poly.pdbx_strand_id
1 'polypeptide(L)'
;ALQNAISEEDNQRFIGEKVEVLVEGPSKAARQKGTAGPQMQLTGRTLCDRIVVFDGNERQIGHILPVVIYEANAHTLFGEVVTGEYCHDGDAVPLSLP
;
A
#
# COMPACT_ATOMS: atom_id res chain seq x y z
N ALA A 1 10.93 -25.14 -14.87
CA ALA A 1 10.69 -23.79 -14.34
C ALA A 1 9.73 -23.03 -15.26
N LEU A 2 8.44 -23.40 -15.24
CA LEU A 2 7.39 -22.83 -16.10
C LEU A 2 6.36 -22.01 -15.31
N GLN A 3 6.30 -22.21 -13.99
CA GLN A 3 5.27 -21.62 -13.14
C GLN A 3 5.53 -20.14 -12.80
N ASN A 4 6.80 -19.71 -12.76
CA ASN A 4 7.14 -18.33 -12.40
C ASN A 4 6.71 -17.32 -13.46
N ALA A 5 6.84 -17.66 -14.74
CA ALA A 5 6.48 -16.76 -15.84
C ALA A 5 4.97 -16.49 -15.90
N ILE A 6 4.15 -17.51 -15.65
CA ILE A 6 2.68 -17.40 -15.67
C ILE A 6 2.20 -16.58 -14.46
N SER A 7 2.82 -16.76 -13.29
CA SER A 7 2.51 -15.96 -12.11
C SER A 7 2.93 -14.49 -12.24
N GLU A 8 4.02 -14.20 -12.95
CA GLU A 8 4.43 -12.82 -13.25
C GLU A 8 3.46 -12.12 -14.21
N GLU A 9 3.01 -12.79 -15.28
CA GLU A 9 2.00 -12.22 -16.20
C GLU A 9 0.66 -11.96 -15.50
N ASP A 10 0.20 -12.85 -14.61
CA ASP A 10 -1.05 -12.64 -13.87
C ASP A 10 -0.95 -11.48 -12.87
N ASN A 11 0.21 -11.36 -12.20
CA ASN A 11 0.47 -10.26 -11.27
C ASN A 11 0.68 -8.91 -11.99
N GLN A 12 1.21 -8.89 -13.23
CA GLN A 12 1.32 -7.67 -14.04
C GLN A 12 -0.04 -7.03 -14.33
N ARG A 13 -1.13 -7.82 -14.37
CA ARG A 13 -2.48 -7.29 -14.57
C ARG A 13 -2.99 -6.46 -13.39
N PHE A 14 -2.37 -6.61 -12.22
CA PHE A 14 -2.66 -5.78 -11.05
C PHE A 14 -1.87 -4.47 -11.05
N ILE A 15 -0.86 -4.30 -11.90
CA ILE A 15 -0.14 -3.04 -12.03
C ILE A 15 -1.10 -1.99 -12.63
N GLY A 16 -1.35 -0.91 -11.88
CA GLY A 16 -2.32 0.12 -12.20
C GLY A 16 -3.72 -0.10 -11.60
N GLU A 17 -3.99 -1.28 -11.01
CA GLU A 17 -5.24 -1.54 -10.31
C GLU A 17 -5.21 -1.04 -8.87
N LYS A 18 -6.38 -0.66 -8.36
CA LYS A 18 -6.61 -0.32 -6.95
C LYS A 18 -7.05 -1.57 -6.20
N VAL A 19 -6.25 -2.00 -5.23
CA VAL A 19 -6.58 -3.14 -4.38
C VAL A 19 -6.82 -2.69 -2.94
N GLU A 20 -7.80 -3.31 -2.28
CA GLU A 20 -8.05 -3.07 -0.87
C GLU A 20 -7.03 -3.84 -0.02
N VAL A 21 -6.29 -3.10 0.80
CA VAL A 21 -5.22 -3.62 1.65
C VAL A 21 -5.53 -3.32 3.10
N LEU A 22 -5.66 -4.37 3.91
CA LEU A 22 -5.68 -4.25 5.36
C LEU A 22 -4.26 -3.99 5.85
N VAL A 23 -4.04 -2.82 6.45
CA VAL A 23 -2.73 -2.43 6.98
C VAL A 23 -2.46 -3.17 8.29
N GLU A 24 -1.48 -4.07 8.30
CA GLU A 24 -1.12 -4.84 9.49
C GLU A 24 -0.15 -4.09 10.39
N GLY A 25 0.78 -3.31 9.83
CA GLY A 25 1.77 -2.60 10.63
C GLY A 25 3.02 -2.15 9.86
N PRO A 26 4.04 -1.65 10.59
CA PRO A 26 5.28 -1.20 9.98
C PRO A 26 6.14 -2.38 9.52
N SER A 27 6.73 -2.23 8.33
CA SER A 27 7.69 -3.21 7.81
C SER A 27 8.92 -3.32 8.72
N LYS A 28 9.59 -4.49 8.71
CA LYS A 28 10.85 -4.71 9.45
C LYS A 28 11.91 -3.64 9.13
N ALA A 29 11.92 -3.13 7.89
CA ALA A 29 12.81 -2.05 7.46
C ALA A 29 12.48 -0.69 8.12
N ALA A 30 11.19 -0.38 8.30
CA ALA A 30 10.76 0.87 8.93
C ALA A 30 11.02 0.87 10.46
N ARG A 31 10.86 -0.29 11.11
CA ARG A 31 11.26 -0.46 12.53
C ARG A 31 12.76 -0.26 12.75
N GLN A 32 13.58 -0.61 11.77
CA GLN A 32 15.05 -0.52 11.87
C GLN A 32 15.57 0.89 11.56
N LYS A 33 14.90 1.65 10.68
CA LYS A 33 15.36 2.98 10.29
C LYS A 33 15.01 4.10 11.28
N GLY A 34 14.24 3.85 12.34
CA GLY A 34 13.91 4.87 13.36
C GLY A 34 13.47 6.20 12.74
N THR A 35 12.83 6.13 11.56
CA THR A 35 12.65 7.30 10.71
C THR A 35 11.50 8.09 11.31
N ALA A 36 11.85 9.11 12.10
CA ALA A 36 10.98 10.20 12.51
C ALA A 36 10.63 11.11 11.30
N GLY A 37 10.31 10.49 10.16
CA GLY A 37 9.71 11.14 9.01
C GLY A 37 8.22 10.82 9.00
N PRO A 38 7.38 11.67 8.37
CA PRO A 38 5.93 11.44 8.30
C PRO A 38 5.56 10.19 7.48
N GLN A 39 6.50 9.65 6.71
CA GLN A 39 6.29 8.58 5.74
C GLN A 39 7.17 7.38 6.10
N MET A 40 6.54 6.26 6.42
CA MET A 40 7.18 5.01 6.80
C MET A 40 6.66 3.85 5.95
N GLN A 41 7.52 2.88 5.69
CA GLN A 41 7.10 1.68 4.98
C GLN A 41 6.17 0.82 5.85
N LEU A 42 4.93 0.69 5.40
CA LEU A 42 3.90 -0.17 5.97
C LEU A 42 3.76 -1.44 5.15
N THR A 43 3.24 -2.46 5.82
CA THR A 43 2.87 -3.74 5.21
C THR A 43 1.41 -4.00 5.47
N GLY A 44 0.72 -4.50 4.47
CA GLY A 44 -0.65 -4.97 4.62
C GLY A 44 -0.93 -6.19 3.76
N ARG A 45 -2.14 -6.73 3.91
CA ARG A 45 -2.61 -7.86 3.11
C ARG A 45 -3.86 -7.50 2.35
N THR A 46 -3.94 -7.97 1.13
CA THR A 46 -5.18 -7.92 0.35
C THR A 46 -6.19 -8.94 0.87
N LEU A 47 -7.44 -8.81 0.44
CA LEU A 47 -8.53 -9.77 0.70
C LEU A 47 -8.21 -11.21 0.28
N CYS A 48 -7.32 -11.38 -0.70
CA CYS A 48 -6.85 -12.68 -1.16
C CYS A 48 -5.53 -13.15 -0.50
N ASP A 49 -5.17 -12.59 0.66
CA ASP A 49 -3.93 -12.89 1.42
C ASP A 49 -2.61 -12.55 0.67
N ARG A 50 -2.65 -11.69 -0.36
CA ARG A 50 -1.42 -11.18 -0.99
C ARG A 50 -0.78 -10.08 -0.15
N ILE A 51 0.53 -10.16 0.07
CA ILE A 51 1.31 -9.16 0.81
C ILE A 51 1.52 -7.92 -0.05
N VAL A 52 1.20 -6.74 0.51
CA VAL A 52 1.43 -5.45 -0.12
C VAL A 52 2.33 -4.60 0.76
N VAL A 53 3.37 -4.05 0.16
CA VAL A 53 4.30 -3.10 0.79
C VAL A 53 4.06 -1.74 0.16
N PHE A 54 3.83 -0.74 1.00
CA PHE A 54 3.58 0.62 0.55
C PHE A 54 4.13 1.60 1.59
N ASP A 55 4.37 2.84 1.17
CA ASP A 55 4.77 3.89 2.09
C ASP A 55 3.52 4.64 2.60
N GLY A 56 3.49 4.94 3.90
CA GLY A 56 2.31 5.49 4.56
C GLY A 56 2.58 5.92 6.00
N ASN A 57 1.50 6.21 6.73
CA ASN A 57 1.55 6.75 8.08
C ASN A 57 1.02 5.73 9.10
N GLU A 58 1.60 5.66 10.30
CA GLU A 58 1.16 4.71 11.35
C GLU A 58 -0.34 4.76 11.70
N ARG A 59 -1.00 5.90 11.48
CA ARG A 59 -2.45 6.07 11.68
C ARG A 59 -3.30 5.19 10.76
N GLN A 60 -2.71 4.69 9.68
CA GLN A 60 -3.36 3.83 8.71
C GLN A 60 -3.41 2.37 9.17
N ILE A 61 -2.64 1.99 10.21
CA ILE A 61 -2.59 0.63 10.75
C ILE A 61 -3.97 0.24 11.31
N GLY A 62 -4.45 -0.95 10.94
CA GLY A 62 -5.78 -1.44 11.31
C GLY A 62 -6.91 -0.96 10.40
N HIS A 63 -6.63 -0.12 9.41
CA HIS A 63 -7.59 0.31 8.39
C HIS A 63 -7.43 -0.50 7.10
N ILE A 64 -8.51 -0.63 6.33
CA ILE A 64 -8.47 -1.13 4.96
C ILE A 64 -8.39 0.08 4.04
N LEU A 65 -7.32 0.17 3.26
CA LEU A 65 -7.06 1.31 2.38
C LEU A 65 -6.89 0.84 0.93
N PRO A 66 -7.37 1.64 -0.05
CA PRO A 66 -7.09 1.39 -1.44
C PRO A 66 -5.63 1.73 -1.75
N VAL A 67 -4.88 0.74 -2.22
CA VAL A 67 -3.49 0.88 -2.64
C VAL A 67 -3.42 0.65 -4.14
N VAL A 68 -2.82 1.58 -4.88
CA VAL A 68 -2.52 1.37 -6.31
C VAL A 68 -1.21 0.61 -6.39
N ILE A 69 -1.24 -0.55 -7.03
CA ILE A 69 -0.04 -1.35 -7.24
C ILE A 69 0.71 -0.79 -8.45
N TYR A 70 1.96 -0.38 -8.28
CA TYR A 70 2.82 0.05 -9.40
C TYR A 70 3.82 -1.03 -9.79
N GLU A 71 4.10 -1.98 -8.89
CA GLU A 71 5.03 -3.07 -9.14
C GLU A 71 4.55 -4.34 -8.44
N ALA A 72 4.70 -5.48 -9.09
CA ALA A 72 4.25 -6.76 -8.56
C ALA A 72 5.34 -7.82 -8.75
N ASN A 73 5.76 -8.44 -7.64
CA ASN A 73 6.65 -9.59 -7.61
C ASN A 73 5.86 -10.88 -7.38
N ALA A 74 6.50 -12.05 -7.51
CA ALA A 74 5.85 -13.37 -7.42
C ALA A 74 4.95 -13.57 -6.17
N HIS A 75 5.29 -12.96 -5.04
CA HIS A 75 4.53 -13.06 -3.78
C HIS A 75 4.34 -11.73 -3.05
N THR A 76 4.74 -10.60 -3.63
CA THR A 76 4.72 -9.30 -2.95
C THR A 76 4.36 -8.22 -3.94
N LEU A 77 3.36 -7.42 -3.59
CA LEU A 77 2.93 -6.27 -4.37
C LEU A 77 3.53 -5.01 -3.75
N PHE A 78 3.94 -4.08 -4.59
CA PHE A 78 4.46 -2.78 -4.21
C PHE A 78 3.53 -1.72 -4.76
N GLY A 79 3.08 -0.85 -3.88
CA GLY A 79 2.08 0.12 -4.20
C GLY A 79 2.20 1.39 -3.39
N GLU A 80 1.34 2.33 -3.70
CA GLU A 80 1.17 3.56 -2.95
C GLU A 80 -0.28 3.67 -2.51
N VAL A 81 -0.47 4.04 -1.24
CA VAL A 81 -1.81 4.27 -0.71
C VAL A 81 -2.43 5.47 -1.43
N VAL A 82 -3.61 5.28 -1.99
CA VAL A 82 -4.39 6.37 -2.55
C VAL A 82 -4.97 7.13 -1.38
N THR A 83 -4.20 8.08 -0.86
CA THR A 83 -4.70 9.18 -0.03
C THR A 83 -5.44 10.15 -0.92
N GLY A 84 -6.49 9.66 -1.59
CA GLY A 84 -7.59 10.53 -1.93
C GLY A 84 -8.08 11.08 -0.61
N GLU A 85 -8.34 12.37 -0.57
CA GLU A 85 -9.04 13.02 0.53
C GLU A 85 -10.32 12.20 0.76
N TYR A 86 -10.28 11.24 1.69
CA TYR A 86 -11.51 10.71 2.23
C TYR A 86 -12.10 11.93 2.87
N CYS A 87 -13.10 12.51 2.21
CA CYS A 87 -14.04 13.42 2.84
C CYS A 87 -14.59 12.63 4.02
N HIS A 88 -13.89 12.72 5.15
CA HIS A 88 -14.49 12.51 6.45
C HIS A 88 -15.56 13.58 6.46
N ASP A 89 -16.82 13.18 6.29
CA ASP A 89 -17.96 14.03 6.60
C ASP A 89 -17.71 14.56 8.02
N GLY A 90 -17.17 15.79 8.09
CA GLY A 90 -16.33 16.21 9.21
C GLY A 90 -15.49 17.44 8.89
N ASP A 91 -14.29 17.31 8.32
CA ASP A 91 -13.38 18.46 8.16
C ASP A 91 -12.35 18.21 7.04
N ALA A 92 -12.62 18.74 5.84
CA ALA A 92 -11.60 18.88 4.79
C ALA A 92 -11.55 20.35 4.36
N VAL A 93 -10.59 21.08 4.90
CA VAL A 93 -10.24 22.42 4.41
C VAL A 93 -9.31 22.23 3.21
N PRO A 94 -9.65 22.73 2.01
CA PRO A 94 -8.76 22.62 0.87
C PRO A 94 -7.53 23.50 1.10
N LEU A 95 -6.35 22.87 1.13
CA LEU A 95 -5.07 23.55 1.09
C LEU A 95 -4.87 24.12 -0.31
N SER A 96 -5.27 25.37 -0.48
CA SER A 96 -4.85 26.22 -1.59
C SER A 96 -3.32 26.30 -1.57
N LEU A 97 -2.67 25.79 -2.61
CA LEU A 97 -1.27 26.14 -2.92
C LEU A 97 -1.24 27.47 -3.72
N PRO A 98 -0.17 28.28 -3.58
CA PRO A 98 -0.10 29.68 -4.00
C PRO A 98 0.03 29.89 -5.52
#